data_AF-A0A3D3H5Q1-F1
#
_entry.id   AF-A0A3D3H5Q1-F1
#
_cell.length_a   1.000
_cell.length_b   1.000
_cell.length_c   1.000
_cell.angle_alpha   90.00
_cell.angle_beta   90.00
_cell.angle_gamma   90.00
#
_symmetry.space_group_name_H-M   'P 1'
#
loop_
_entity.id
_entity.type
_entity.pdbx_description
1 polymer ?
#
loop_
_entity_poly.entity_id
_entity_poly.type
_entity_poly.pdbx_seq_one_letter_code
_entity_poly.pdbx_strand_id
1 'polypeptide(L)' 'RALEILGDDIPDHLREAGDLRLAHRDASLDELGHHADPPLTKDAVAGRIRRLLAMADKKAAAEGIPGTESAVPASALD' A
#
# COMPACT_ATOMS: atom_id res chain seq x y z
N ARG A 1 4.33 -6.98 -1.48
CA ARG A 1 5.49 -6.23 -2.00
C ARG A 1 5.86 -4.98 -1.22
N ALA A 2 5.04 -3.91 -1.17
CA ALA A 2 5.44 -2.67 -0.47
C ALA A 2 5.77 -2.88 1.02
N LEU A 3 4.93 -3.65 1.73
CA LEU A 3 5.18 -4.02 3.12
C LEU A 3 6.47 -4.85 3.30
N GLU A 4 6.78 -5.73 2.35
CA GLU A 4 8.00 -6.54 2.39
C GLU A 4 9.26 -5.69 2.19
N ILE A 5 9.23 -4.75 1.24
CA ILE A 5 10.38 -3.85 0.96
C ILE A 5 10.68 -3.00 2.19
N LEU A 6 9.65 -2.46 2.83
CA LEU A 6 9.82 -1.52 3.92
C LEU A 6 10.08 -2.20 5.26
N GLY A 7 9.56 -3.42 5.50
CA GLY A 7 9.82 -4.16 6.73
C GLY A 7 9.37 -3.37 7.96
N ASP A 8 10.27 -3.18 8.93
CA ASP A 8 10.00 -2.47 10.19
C ASP A 8 10.01 -0.93 10.05
N ASP A 9 10.46 -0.39 8.91
CA ASP A 9 10.59 1.06 8.70
C ASP A 9 9.25 1.74 8.32
N ILE A 10 8.15 0.99 8.27
CA ILE A 10 6.84 1.51 7.84
C ILE A 10 6.19 2.30 8.99
N PRO A 11 5.81 3.57 8.77
CA PRO A 11 4.97 4.29 9.71
C PRO A 11 3.63 3.58 9.94
N ASP A 12 3.17 3.48 11.20
CA ASP A 12 1.98 2.69 11.59
C ASP A 12 0.75 2.95 10.72
N HIS A 13 0.42 4.22 10.47
CA HIS A 13 -0.75 4.60 9.66
C HIS A 13 -0.65 4.18 8.18
N LEU A 14 0.56 3.94 7.66
CA LEU A 14 0.78 3.39 6.32
C LEU A 14 0.75 1.86 6.33
N ARG A 15 1.31 1.24 7.38
CA ARG A 15 1.21 -0.21 7.60
C ARG A 15 -0.25 -0.63 7.66
N GLU A 16 -1.03 0.04 8.50
CA GLU A 16 -2.47 -0.20 8.67
C GLU A 16 -3.20 -0.16 7.32
N ALA A 17 -2.97 0.86 6.50
CA ALA A 17 -3.61 0.96 5.18
C ALA A 17 -3.17 -0.14 4.20
N GLY A 18 -1.90 -0.55 4.27
CA GLY A 18 -1.38 -1.66 3.48
C GLY A 18 -1.98 -3.00 3.89
N ASP A 19 -1.99 -3.29 5.19
CA ASP A 19 -2.57 -4.50 5.77
C ASP A 19 -4.06 -4.59 5.46
N LEU A 20 -4.77 -3.47 5.59
CA LEU A 20 -6.20 -3.42 5.28
C LEU A 20 -6.48 -3.71 3.79
N ARG A 21 -5.69 -3.15 2.87
CA ARG A 21 -5.80 -3.48 1.44
C ARG A 21 -5.46 -4.95 1.16
N LEU A 22 -4.52 -5.55 1.88
CA LEU A 22 -4.19 -6.97 1.71
C LEU A 22 -5.28 -7.89 2.28
N ALA A 23 -5.90 -7.51 3.39
CA ALA A 23 -7.00 -8.24 4.00
C ALA A 23 -8.28 -8.17 3.15
N HIS A 24 -8.51 -7.05 2.46
CA HIS A 24 -9.70 -6.79 1.65
C HIS A 24 -9.33 -6.37 0.22
N ARG A 25 -8.75 -7.31 -0.55
CA ARG A 25 -8.19 -7.02 -1.89
C ARG A 25 -9.20 -6.44 -2.86
N ASP A 26 -10.42 -6.99 -2.85
CA ASP A 26 -11.51 -6.64 -3.77
C ASP A 26 -12.35 -5.45 -3.26
N ALA A 27 -12.09 -4.96 -2.05
CA ALA A 27 -12.81 -3.82 -1.50
C ALA A 27 -12.43 -2.52 -2.22
N SER A 28 -13.46 -1.69 -2.44
CA SER A 28 -13.32 -0.31 -2.84
C SER A 28 -12.59 0.49 -1.76
N LEU A 29 -12.01 1.64 -2.15
CA LEU A 29 -11.36 2.54 -1.19
C LEU A 29 -12.33 3.07 -0.11
N ASP A 30 -13.62 3.14 -0.42
CA ASP A 30 -14.64 3.58 0.52
C ASP A 30 -14.96 2.50 1.56
N GLU A 31 -15.09 1.24 1.13
CA GLU A 31 -15.25 0.09 2.03
C GLU A 31 -14.02 -0.09 2.93
N LEU A 32 -12.80 0.10 2.38
CA LEU A 32 -11.59 0.15 3.20
C LEU A 32 -11.66 1.28 4.24
N GLY A 33 -12.17 2.45 3.86
CA GLY A 33 -12.39 3.56 4.81
C GLY A 33 -13.23 3.16 6.01
N HIS A 34 -14.30 2.39 5.77
CA HIS A 34 -15.20 1.88 6.82
C HIS A 34 -14.58 0.79 7.69
N HIS A 35 -13.64 -0.01 7.16
CA HIS A 35 -12.95 -1.05 7.93
C HIS A 35 -11.81 -0.54 8.81
N ALA A 36 -11.33 0.70 8.59
CA ALA A 36 -10.32 1.32 9.43
C ALA A 36 -10.88 1.70 10.82
N ASP A 37 -10.03 1.70 11.85
CA ASP A 37 -10.40 2.14 13.20
C ASP A 37 -9.39 3.16 13.75
N PRO A 38 -9.74 4.46 13.81
CA PRO A 38 -11.06 5.03 13.49
C PRO A 38 -11.37 5.02 11.98
N PRO A 39 -12.66 5.05 11.58
CA PRO A 39 -13.05 5.11 10.18
C PRO A 39 -12.40 6.27 9.43
N LEU A 40 -12.00 6.01 8.19
CA LEU A 40 -11.31 6.95 7.33
C LEU A 40 -12.15 7.26 6.10
N THR A 41 -11.92 8.43 5.51
CA THR A 41 -12.48 8.73 4.18
C THR A 41 -11.74 7.95 3.10
N LYS A 42 -12.43 7.69 1.98
CA LYS A 42 -11.84 7.12 0.76
C LYS A 42 -10.51 7.78 0.36
N ASP A 43 -10.45 9.12 0.44
CA ASP A 43 -9.28 9.90 0.04
C ASP A 43 -8.13 9.78 1.05
N ALA A 44 -8.43 9.65 2.34
CA ALA A 44 -7.43 9.40 3.37
C ALA A 44 -6.76 8.03 3.16
N VAL A 45 -7.56 6.98 2.89
CA VAL A 45 -7.06 5.65 2.56
C VAL A 45 -6.22 5.69 1.28
N ALA A 46 -6.73 6.33 0.22
CA ALA A 46 -5.99 6.48 -1.05
C ALA A 46 -4.66 7.21 -0.87
N GLY A 47 -4.63 8.27 -0.05
CA GLY A 47 -3.43 9.00 0.30
C GLY A 47 -2.41 8.14 1.03
N ARG A 48 -2.86 7.33 2.01
CA ARG A 48 -1.98 6.40 2.75
C ARG A 48 -1.40 5.32 1.84
N ILE A 49 -2.22 4.67 1.01
CA ILE A 49 -1.74 3.64 0.07
C ILE A 49 -0.73 4.22 -0.93
N ARG A 50 -1.01 5.39 -1.52
CA ARG A 50 -0.05 6.04 -2.44
C ARG A 50 1.29 6.38 -1.77
N ARG A 51 1.26 6.90 -0.55
CA ARG A 51 2.49 7.20 0.21
C ARG A 51 3.26 5.93 0.58
N LEU A 52 2.56 4.84 0.93
CA LEU A 52 3.18 3.54 1.20
C LEU A 52 3.94 3.03 -0.03
N LEU A 53 3.29 3.03 -1.20
CA LEU A 53 3.91 2.60 -2.46
C LEU A 53 5.13 3.46 -2.81
N ALA A 54 4.99 4.79 -2.78
CA ALA A 54 6.09 5.71 -3.08
C ALA A 54 7.28 5.56 -2.12
N MET A 55 7.02 5.31 -0.83
CA MET A 55 8.08 5.04 0.15
C MET A 55 8.81 3.73 -0.17
N ALA A 56 8.07 2.68 -0.50
CA ALA A 56 8.64 1.39 -0.90
C ALA A 56 9.48 1.51 -2.18
N ASP A 57 8.99 2.20 -3.20
CA ASP A 57 9.73 2.41 -4.45
C ASP A 57 11.02 3.20 -4.23
N LYS A 58 11.00 4.20 -3.35
CA LYS A 58 12.20 4.96 -2.98
C LYS A 58 13.24 4.07 -2.29
N LYS A 59 12.83 3.22 -1.34
CA LYS A 59 13.75 2.28 -0.67
C LYS A 59 14.30 1.24 -1.65
N ALA A 60 13.44 0.68 -2.48
CA ALA A 60 13.82 -0.28 -3.51
C ALA A 60 14.87 0.27 -4.47
N ALA A 61 14.68 1.51 -4.95
CA ALA A 61 15.64 2.20 -5.79
C ALA A 61 16.99 2.42 -5.10
N ALA A 62 16.98 2.79 -3.81
CA ALA A 62 18.21 2.98 -3.03
C ALA A 62 18.99 1.68 -2.81
N GLU A 63 18.29 0.55 -2.67
CA GLU A 63 18.87 -0.78 -2.46
C GLU A 63 19.17 -1.53 -3.77
N GLY A 64 18.80 -0.97 -4.93
CA GLY A 64 18.98 -1.60 -6.23
C GLY A 64 18.10 -2.84 -6.44
N ILE A 65 16.96 -2.93 -5.75
CA ILE A 65 16.01 -4.04 -5.88
C ILE A 65 14.75 -3.61 -6.66
N PRO A 66 13.98 -4.55 -7.23
CA PRO A 66 12.73 -4.22 -7.94
C PRO A 66 11.69 -3.58 -7.02
N GLY A 67 11.10 -2.47 -7.49
CA GLY A 67 10.05 -1.71 -6.82
C GLY A 67 8.68 -2.41 -6.78
N THR A 68 7.65 -1.69 -6.36
CA THR A 68 6.30 -2.23 -6.14
C THR A 68 5.60 -2.68 -7.43
N GLU A 69 5.85 -2.02 -8.56
CA GLU A 69 5.28 -2.36 -9.87
C GLU A 69 5.69 -3.77 -10.35
N SER A 70 6.85 -4.28 -9.90
CA SER A 70 7.30 -5.64 -10.24
C SER A 70 6.37 -6.76 -9.75
N ALA A 71 5.46 -6.45 -8.81
CA ALA A 71 4.48 -7.38 -8.29
C ALA A 71 3.13 -7.34 -9.03
N VAL A 72 2.96 -6.46 -10.02
CA VAL A 72 1.75 -6.40 -10.84
C VAL A 72 1.85 -7.46 -11.93
N PRO A 73 0.87 -8.40 -12.03
CA PRO A 73 0.87 -9.37 -13.12
C PRO A 73 0.82 -8.67 -14.48
N ALA A 74 1.57 -9.16 -15.47
CA ALA A 74 1.60 -8.55 -16.80
C ALA A 74 0.21 -8.43 -17.46
N SER A 75 -0.72 -9.32 -17.10
CA SER A 75 -2.12 -9.32 -17.59
C SER A 75 -2.98 -8.17 -17.05
N ALA A 76 -2.47 -7.34 -16.14
CA ALA A 76 -3.19 -6.20 -15.57
C ALA A 76 -2.72 -4.84 -16.16
N LEU A 77 -1.82 -4.87 -17.15
CA LEU A 77 -1.25 -3.68 -17.80
C LEU A 77 -1.90 -3.36 -19.17
N ASP A 78 -2.91 -4.14 -19.57
CA ASP A 78 -3.63 -4.02 -20.84
C ASP A 78 -4.88 -3.11 -20.74
#